data_AF-A0A158C6P3-F1
#
_entry.id   AF-A0A158C6P3-F1
#
_cell.length_a   1.000
_cell.length_b   1.000
_cell.length_c   1.000
_cell.angle_alpha   90.00
_cell.angle_beta   90.00
_cell.angle_gamma   90.00
#
_symmetry.space_group_name_H-M   'P 1'
#
loop_
_entity.id
_entity.type
_entity.pdbx_description
1 polymer ?
#
loop_
_entity_poly.entity_id
_entity_poly.type
_entity_poly.pdbx_seq_one_letter_code
_entity_poly.pdbx_strand_id
1 'polypeptide(L)'
;MTDSILNRPVEQTTTTSPERALAAFVGAAVGDALGWPFEGRAVGKVDIRKWDGQFFNWTRRSGSRFSPRWEQVEAGAYSDDTQLILAISRSRATEQNWWEHFARVELPFWTCYERGGGGATKRAANSWLAGTAPWDSEAKDVAKRYFEAGGNGGAMRVLPHCVSRARDDHFSALARDILADAVTTHGHPRALVGALAFGYILWNAFKRVDTLDYGSLLHRCAEEISVWATLPDISSQWPSWVSATQKYVQDFNGLWLSTVSEVMSLCRHAIDGLDAGVLSDDMAVMKKLGGLSPRTNGAGTTTSVAALYYASRYAASPTEGMRYAATAEGADTDTLASMTASLLGAINGMSWLQDYDEKVQDGAYIRRTAEHLVFMRKTPTVCKEITKRDLNVFKGRLGDKEAASGISLPIGLRVASVENRQEQIGERLVETLVVATDAGLTLFIPNSSSKKAESPEAIGQRTINLEGASQNEESPEGAVQKAESAQGVVRKPEGTVESPYHSDGDFEPAVGMSLLVRDLNTSRVFYERFLGLKVTGASQKVVRFSSTLALREDESAPVSCGGVKLFVNVSDVSSCLERLTKAGVEFSEILVRGNTRSFECRDPAGYAIEVFERSKTHAMN
;
A
#
# COMPACT_ATOMS: atom_id res chain seq x y z
N MET A 1 -48.60 25.61 -6.33
CA MET A 1 -48.50 26.17 -4.97
C MET A 1 -48.76 25.04 -4.00
N THR A 2 -47.76 24.74 -3.15
CA THR A 2 -47.85 24.50 -1.69
C THR A 2 -46.54 23.87 -1.25
N ASP A 3 -45.54 24.73 -1.05
CA ASP A 3 -44.69 24.81 0.14
C ASP A 3 -44.30 23.52 0.86
N SER A 4 -43.42 22.73 0.23
CA SER A 4 -42.58 21.76 0.95
C SER A 4 -41.14 21.68 0.42
N ILE A 5 -40.74 22.57 -0.49
CA ILE A 5 -39.40 22.56 -1.11
C ILE A 5 -38.42 23.54 -0.41
N LEU A 6 -38.86 24.26 0.63
CA LEU A 6 -38.08 25.37 1.21
C LEU A 6 -37.40 25.11 2.56
N ASN A 7 -37.30 23.86 3.04
CA ASN A 7 -36.53 23.54 4.25
C ASN A 7 -35.49 22.43 4.02
N ARG A 8 -34.71 22.52 2.93
CA ARG A 8 -33.34 22.00 2.97
C ARG A 8 -32.48 23.10 3.60
N PRO A 9 -31.69 22.80 4.65
CA PRO A 9 -30.61 23.70 5.02
C PRO A 9 -29.70 23.82 3.79
N VAL A 10 -29.76 24.98 3.15
CA VAL A 10 -28.78 25.41 2.16
C VAL A 10 -27.49 25.70 2.94
N GLU A 11 -26.39 25.16 2.42
CA GLU A 11 -25.01 25.56 2.70
C GLU A 11 -24.43 25.25 4.10
N GLN A 12 -23.86 24.06 4.23
CA GLN A 12 -22.45 23.98 4.61
C GLN A 12 -21.69 23.43 3.41
N THR A 13 -21.07 24.33 2.65
CA THR A 13 -20.06 23.99 1.65
C THR A 13 -18.96 23.21 2.37
N THR A 14 -18.91 21.89 2.15
CA THR A 14 -17.98 20.96 2.78
C THR A 14 -16.56 21.24 2.28
N THR A 15 -15.88 22.18 2.95
CA THR A 15 -14.44 22.29 2.80
C THR A 15 -13.82 21.02 3.38
N THR A 16 -13.02 20.30 2.58
CA THR A 16 -12.02 19.39 3.13
C THR A 16 -11.33 20.13 4.26
N SER A 17 -11.44 19.65 5.50
CA SER A 17 -10.67 20.27 6.57
C SER A 17 -9.20 20.14 6.16
N PRO A 18 -8.42 21.24 6.18
CA PRO A 18 -6.98 21.17 5.88
C PRO A 18 -6.35 19.98 6.60
N GLU A 19 -6.72 19.78 7.88
CA GLU A 19 -6.33 18.64 8.70
C GLU A 19 -6.47 17.26 8.02
N ARG A 20 -7.60 16.95 7.38
CA ARG A 20 -7.79 15.64 6.71
C ARG A 20 -6.92 15.49 5.47
N ALA A 21 -6.68 16.58 4.73
CA ALA A 21 -5.73 16.57 3.63
C ALA A 21 -4.30 16.37 4.13
N LEU A 22 -3.89 17.07 5.21
CA LEU A 22 -2.60 16.84 5.86
C LEU A 22 -2.47 15.38 6.31
N ALA A 23 -3.47 14.85 7.00
CA ALA A 23 -3.48 13.47 7.48
C ALA A 23 -3.40 12.44 6.35
N ALA A 24 -4.07 12.68 5.21
CA ALA A 24 -3.96 11.79 4.05
C ALA A 24 -2.56 11.82 3.42
N PHE A 25 -1.92 13.00 3.33
CA PHE A 25 -0.56 13.15 2.81
C PHE A 25 0.50 12.52 3.72
N VAL A 26 0.43 12.81 5.02
CA VAL A 26 1.32 12.19 6.01
C VAL A 26 1.05 10.70 6.09
N GLY A 27 -0.21 10.28 6.12
CA GLY A 27 -0.60 8.87 6.11
C GLY A 27 -0.01 8.12 4.92
N ALA A 28 -0.12 8.67 3.70
CA ALA A 28 0.51 8.08 2.52
C ALA A 28 2.01 7.87 2.71
N ALA A 29 2.73 8.90 3.16
CA ALA A 29 4.18 8.82 3.36
C ALA A 29 4.60 7.87 4.49
N VAL A 30 3.84 7.82 5.58
CA VAL A 30 4.08 6.89 6.69
C VAL A 30 3.79 5.45 6.25
N GLY A 31 2.69 5.22 5.55
CA GLY A 31 2.34 3.92 5.00
C GLY A 31 3.40 3.39 4.04
N ASP A 32 3.82 4.22 3.09
CA ASP A 32 4.94 3.96 2.17
C ASP A 32 6.21 3.56 2.96
N ALA A 33 6.68 4.43 3.86
CA ALA A 33 7.90 4.19 4.63
C ALA A 33 7.84 2.96 5.55
N LEU A 34 6.65 2.57 6.05
CA LEU A 34 6.46 1.33 6.82
C LEU A 34 6.40 0.09 5.95
N GLY A 35 5.77 0.18 4.78
CA GLY A 35 5.55 -0.96 3.88
C GLY A 35 6.77 -1.30 3.03
N TRP A 36 7.61 -0.32 2.71
CA TRP A 36 8.76 -0.50 1.81
C TRP A 36 9.80 -1.52 2.28
N PRO A 37 10.15 -1.62 3.59
CA PRO A 37 11.02 -2.67 4.11
C PRO A 37 10.48 -4.10 3.93
N PHE A 38 9.16 -4.28 3.73
CA PHE A 38 8.54 -5.60 3.57
C PHE A 38 8.32 -5.99 2.10
N GLU A 39 8.68 -5.11 1.15
CA GLU A 39 8.69 -5.41 -0.28
C GLU A 39 9.76 -6.49 -0.60
N GLY A 40 9.65 -7.14 -1.75
CA GLY A 40 10.52 -8.27 -2.15
C GLY A 40 12.01 -7.96 -2.35
N ARG A 41 12.47 -6.73 -2.05
CA ARG A 41 13.87 -6.29 -2.25
C ARG A 41 14.65 -6.05 -0.96
N ALA A 42 14.05 -6.19 0.21
CA ALA A 42 14.77 -6.08 1.48
C ALA A 42 15.73 -7.25 1.72
N VAL A 43 16.88 -6.98 2.32
CA VAL A 43 17.83 -7.99 2.78
C VAL A 43 17.38 -8.54 4.12
N GLY A 44 17.12 -9.85 4.14
CA GLY A 44 16.60 -10.51 5.33
C GLY A 44 15.11 -10.24 5.48
N LYS A 45 14.33 -11.30 5.73
CA LYS A 45 12.93 -11.13 6.11
C LYS A 45 12.89 -10.74 7.58
N VAL A 46 12.29 -9.59 7.88
CA VAL A 46 11.94 -9.22 9.24
C VAL A 46 10.87 -10.19 9.74
N ASP A 47 11.08 -10.78 10.92
CA ASP A 47 10.05 -11.60 11.56
C ASP A 47 8.94 -10.66 12.05
N ILE A 48 7.84 -10.59 11.29
CA ILE A 48 6.69 -9.71 11.57
C ILE A 48 6.18 -9.92 13.01
N ARG A 49 6.30 -11.14 13.57
CA ARG A 49 5.88 -11.46 14.95
C ARG A 49 6.72 -10.77 16.03
N LYS A 50 7.90 -10.26 15.66
CA LYS A 50 8.83 -9.54 16.55
C LYS A 50 8.89 -8.05 16.23
N TRP A 51 8.20 -7.60 15.19
CA TRP A 51 8.15 -6.19 14.84
C TRP A 51 7.20 -5.45 15.78
N ASP A 52 7.67 -4.34 16.32
CA ASP A 52 6.94 -3.51 17.29
C ASP A 52 6.09 -2.41 16.62
N GLY A 53 6.01 -2.42 15.29
CA GLY A 53 5.26 -1.45 14.51
C GLY A 53 6.00 -0.14 14.25
N GLN A 54 7.28 -0.01 14.62
CA GLN A 54 8.07 1.21 14.41
C GLN A 54 8.86 1.18 13.10
N PHE A 55 9.29 2.37 12.64
CA PHE A 55 10.27 2.47 11.57
C PHE A 55 11.62 1.85 12.02
N PHE A 56 12.32 1.21 11.10
CA PHE A 56 13.66 0.66 11.35
C PHE A 56 14.56 0.85 10.14
N ASN A 57 15.88 0.89 10.38
CA ASN A 57 16.88 0.90 9.31
C ASN A 57 16.93 -0.47 8.65
N TRP A 58 17.07 -0.50 7.33
CA TRP A 58 17.14 -1.74 6.57
C TRP A 58 18.03 -1.60 5.35
N THR A 59 18.45 -2.73 4.79
CA THR A 59 19.28 -2.76 3.59
C THR A 59 18.46 -3.21 2.40
N ARG A 60 18.49 -2.43 1.32
CA ARG A 60 17.75 -2.69 0.08
C ARG A 60 18.66 -3.24 -1.00
N ARG A 61 18.19 -4.27 -1.72
CA ARG A 61 18.82 -4.69 -2.98
C ARG A 61 18.46 -3.71 -4.10
N SER A 62 19.46 -3.02 -4.61
CA SER A 62 19.36 -2.13 -5.77
C SER A 62 20.29 -2.57 -6.91
N GLY A 63 20.33 -1.82 -8.02
CA GLY A 63 21.20 -2.13 -9.17
C GLY A 63 20.61 -3.14 -10.16
N SER A 64 21.39 -3.51 -11.17
CA SER A 64 20.95 -4.46 -12.20
C SER A 64 21.17 -5.91 -11.75
N ARG A 65 20.51 -6.87 -12.42
CA ARG A 65 20.75 -8.30 -12.19
C ARG A 65 22.24 -8.67 -12.27
N PHE A 66 23.00 -7.98 -13.13
CA PHE A 66 24.41 -8.22 -13.39
C PHE A 66 25.36 -7.36 -12.54
N SER A 67 24.83 -6.39 -11.79
CA SER A 67 25.59 -5.53 -10.88
C SER A 67 24.70 -5.11 -9.72
N PRO A 68 24.36 -6.05 -8.82
CA PRO A 68 23.57 -5.75 -7.63
C PRO A 68 24.33 -4.78 -6.72
N ARG A 69 23.58 -3.92 -6.06
CA ARG A 69 24.03 -2.97 -5.05
C ARG A 69 23.17 -3.16 -3.80
N TRP A 70 23.74 -2.82 -2.65
CA TRP A 70 23.07 -2.85 -1.37
C TRP A 70 23.08 -1.41 -0.86
N GLU A 71 21.89 -0.85 -0.69
CA GLU A 71 21.68 0.54 -0.27
C GLU A 71 21.19 0.52 1.18
N GLN A 72 21.79 1.30 2.08
CA GLN A 72 21.23 1.50 3.41
C GLN A 72 20.07 2.49 3.36
N VAL A 73 18.92 2.07 3.87
CA VAL A 73 17.71 2.88 3.94
C VAL A 73 17.43 3.19 5.41
N GLU A 74 17.40 4.49 5.72
CA GLU A 74 17.15 4.99 7.07
C GLU A 74 15.68 4.81 7.47
N ALA A 75 15.45 4.63 8.76
CA ALA A 75 14.13 4.55 9.36
C ALA A 75 13.28 5.78 8.98
N GLY A 76 12.08 5.55 8.46
CA GLY A 76 11.16 6.60 8.04
C GLY A 76 11.38 7.12 6.61
N ALA A 77 12.35 6.59 5.85
CA ALA A 77 12.54 6.93 4.45
C ALA A 77 11.45 6.32 3.56
N TYR A 78 10.91 7.13 2.66
CA TYR A 78 9.83 6.74 1.73
C TYR A 78 10.34 6.37 0.33
N SER A 79 9.50 5.66 -0.45
CA SER A 79 9.77 5.16 -1.80
C SER A 79 9.28 6.10 -2.92
N ASP A 80 9.09 5.58 -4.14
CA ASP A 80 8.62 6.35 -5.28
C ASP A 80 7.17 6.79 -5.17
N ASP A 81 6.38 6.11 -4.35
CA ASP A 81 5.01 6.47 -4.03
C ASP A 81 4.92 7.91 -3.53
N THR A 82 5.61 8.20 -2.42
CA THR A 82 5.64 9.54 -1.85
C THR A 82 6.37 10.53 -2.77
N GLN A 83 7.45 10.11 -3.42
CA GLN A 83 8.17 10.98 -4.38
C GLN A 83 7.23 11.48 -5.49
N LEU A 84 6.40 10.60 -6.04
CA LEU A 84 5.49 10.92 -7.13
C LEU A 84 4.23 11.65 -6.67
N ILE A 85 3.73 11.40 -5.45
CA ILE A 85 2.71 12.25 -4.80
C ILE A 85 3.21 13.69 -4.70
N LEU A 86 4.45 13.90 -4.24
CA LEU A 86 5.05 15.23 -4.11
C LEU A 86 5.31 15.90 -5.47
N ALA A 87 5.73 15.12 -6.47
CA ALA A 87 5.92 15.59 -7.84
C ALA A 87 4.61 16.09 -8.50
N ILE A 88 3.53 15.33 -8.35
CA ILE A 88 2.21 15.76 -8.82
C ILE A 88 1.76 17.00 -8.04
N SER A 89 1.97 17.04 -6.72
CA SER A 89 1.58 18.18 -5.88
C SER A 89 2.26 19.48 -6.33
N ARG A 90 3.56 19.45 -6.60
CA ARG A 90 4.29 20.59 -7.17
C ARG A 90 3.73 20.99 -8.53
N SER A 91 3.48 20.02 -9.41
CA SER A 91 2.90 20.28 -10.73
C SER A 91 1.53 20.95 -10.66
N ARG A 92 0.66 20.49 -9.75
CA ARG A 92 -0.67 21.06 -9.49
C ARG A 92 -0.60 22.47 -8.90
N ALA A 93 0.46 22.79 -8.18
CA ALA A 93 0.70 24.13 -7.65
C ALA A 93 1.26 25.11 -8.69
N THR A 94 1.60 24.66 -9.92
CA THR A 94 2.07 25.59 -10.96
C THR A 94 0.91 26.35 -11.64
N GLU A 95 1.21 27.54 -12.17
CA GLU A 95 0.24 28.31 -12.99
C GLU A 95 -0.07 27.66 -14.34
N GLN A 96 0.80 26.77 -14.83
CA GLN A 96 0.71 26.14 -16.14
C GLN A 96 -0.20 24.89 -16.15
N ASN A 97 -0.28 24.25 -17.33
CA ASN A 97 -0.87 22.93 -17.48
C ASN A 97 -0.09 21.93 -16.64
N TRP A 98 -0.65 21.55 -15.48
CA TRP A 98 0.00 20.67 -14.52
C TRP A 98 0.45 19.32 -15.14
N TRP A 99 -0.29 18.81 -16.13
CA TRP A 99 0.02 17.52 -16.76
C TRP A 99 1.28 17.59 -17.64
N GLU A 100 1.49 18.72 -18.33
CA GLU A 100 2.72 18.96 -19.10
C GLU A 100 3.90 19.19 -18.17
N HIS A 101 3.72 19.96 -17.09
CA HIS A 101 4.76 20.15 -16.09
C HIS A 101 5.19 18.82 -15.46
N PHE A 102 4.24 17.97 -15.09
CA PHE A 102 4.55 16.64 -14.56
C PHE A 102 5.31 15.79 -15.58
N ALA A 103 4.79 15.66 -16.81
CA ALA A 103 5.36 14.81 -17.83
C ALA A 103 6.72 15.29 -18.35
N ARG A 104 6.96 16.60 -18.44
CA ARG A 104 8.16 17.18 -19.09
C ARG A 104 9.21 17.71 -18.11
N VAL A 105 8.86 17.92 -16.83
CA VAL A 105 9.77 18.47 -15.82
C VAL A 105 9.96 17.49 -14.68
N GLU A 106 8.90 17.21 -13.92
CA GLU A 106 9.00 16.41 -12.69
C GLU A 106 9.40 14.97 -12.96
N LEU A 107 8.72 14.29 -13.88
CA LEU A 107 8.95 12.87 -14.17
C LEU A 107 10.32 12.62 -14.82
N PRO A 108 10.80 13.44 -15.79
CA PRO A 108 12.18 13.39 -16.25
C PRO A 108 13.20 13.67 -15.15
N PHE A 109 12.97 14.68 -14.30
CA PHE A 109 13.88 15.00 -13.19
C PHE A 109 13.92 13.88 -12.14
N TRP A 110 12.79 13.24 -11.87
CA TRP A 110 12.66 12.08 -10.97
C TRP A 110 13.62 10.93 -11.31
N THR A 111 13.97 10.75 -12.59
CA THR A 111 15.00 9.76 -12.99
C THR A 111 16.36 9.96 -12.33
N CYS A 112 16.65 11.15 -11.78
CA CYS A 112 17.90 11.42 -11.07
C CYS A 112 17.92 10.92 -9.62
N TYR A 113 16.76 10.86 -8.97
CA TYR A 113 16.63 10.57 -7.53
C TYR A 113 15.63 9.46 -7.20
N GLU A 114 15.11 8.77 -8.23
CA GLU A 114 14.16 7.67 -8.09
C GLU A 114 14.64 6.62 -7.07
N ARG A 115 13.75 6.26 -6.15
CA ARG A 115 13.96 5.12 -5.25
C ARG A 115 12.68 4.32 -5.06
N GLY A 116 12.64 3.11 -5.61
CA GLY A 116 11.50 2.20 -5.47
C GLY A 116 11.06 1.79 -6.87
N GLY A 117 10.65 2.79 -7.64
CA GLY A 117 10.50 2.89 -9.07
C GLY A 117 10.17 1.60 -9.79
N GLY A 118 8.87 1.38 -9.99
CA GLY A 118 8.35 0.33 -10.86
C GLY A 118 8.95 0.38 -12.28
N GLY A 119 9.18 -0.79 -12.88
CA GLY A 119 9.82 -0.87 -14.20
C GLY A 119 9.06 -0.14 -15.32
N ALA A 120 7.72 -0.09 -15.25
CA ALA A 120 6.88 0.64 -16.20
C ALA A 120 7.06 2.15 -16.06
N THR A 121 6.89 2.69 -14.84
CA THR A 121 7.10 4.10 -14.50
C THR A 121 8.47 4.59 -14.96
N LYS A 122 9.54 3.83 -14.70
CA LYS A 122 10.91 4.20 -15.12
C LYS A 122 11.08 4.22 -16.62
N ARG A 123 10.50 3.27 -17.36
CA ARG A 123 10.57 3.29 -18.84
C ARG A 123 9.84 4.51 -19.39
N ALA A 124 8.66 4.82 -18.86
CA ALA A 124 7.91 5.99 -19.27
C ALA A 124 8.64 7.30 -18.96
N ALA A 125 9.19 7.45 -17.74
CA ALA A 125 10.01 8.60 -17.36
C ALA A 125 11.22 8.79 -18.29
N ASN A 126 11.86 7.69 -18.71
CA ASN A 126 12.96 7.74 -19.67
C ASN A 126 12.50 8.13 -21.10
N SER A 127 11.30 7.77 -21.52
CA SER A 127 10.72 8.25 -22.79
C SER A 127 10.49 9.76 -22.75
N TRP A 128 9.89 10.26 -21.68
CA TRP A 128 9.69 11.70 -21.49
C TRP A 128 11.01 12.47 -21.40
N LEU A 129 12.02 11.91 -20.72
CA LEU A 129 13.37 12.47 -20.68
C LEU A 129 14.07 12.48 -22.06
N ALA A 130 13.63 11.62 -22.98
CA ALA A 130 14.05 11.64 -24.39
C ALA A 130 13.19 12.59 -25.25
N GLY A 131 12.23 13.30 -24.65
CA GLY A 131 11.37 14.28 -25.30
C GLY A 131 10.16 13.69 -26.04
N THR A 132 9.78 12.44 -25.77
CA THR A 132 8.67 11.77 -26.47
C THR A 132 7.75 11.04 -25.49
N ALA A 133 6.44 11.16 -25.71
CA ALA A 133 5.46 10.40 -24.93
C ALA A 133 5.67 8.88 -25.11
N PRO A 134 5.47 8.05 -24.06
CA PRO A 134 5.71 6.61 -24.15
C PRO A 134 4.93 5.89 -25.27
N TRP A 135 3.71 6.36 -25.57
CA TRP A 135 2.84 5.81 -26.60
C TRP A 135 3.18 6.29 -28.02
N ASP A 136 3.91 7.41 -28.14
CA ASP A 136 4.36 7.97 -29.43
C ASP A 136 5.79 7.55 -29.80
N SER A 137 6.50 6.86 -28.89
CA SER A 137 7.86 6.42 -29.10
C SER A 137 7.98 5.38 -30.23
N GLU A 138 8.81 5.67 -31.22
CA GLU A 138 9.17 4.75 -32.31
C GLU A 138 10.23 3.71 -31.91
N ALA A 139 10.88 3.89 -30.76
CA ALA A 139 11.86 2.94 -30.25
C ALA A 139 11.21 1.56 -30.01
N LYS A 140 11.94 0.50 -30.38
CA LYS A 140 11.46 -0.89 -30.37
C LYS A 140 10.84 -1.26 -29.02
N ASP A 141 9.64 -1.85 -29.08
CA ASP A 141 8.85 -2.36 -27.95
C ASP A 141 8.44 -1.32 -26.88
N VAL A 142 8.77 -0.03 -27.01
CA VAL A 142 8.45 0.98 -25.98
C VAL A 142 6.94 1.18 -25.84
N ALA A 143 6.25 1.56 -26.92
CA ALA A 143 4.81 1.77 -26.91
C ALA A 143 4.04 0.47 -26.56
N LYS A 144 4.47 -0.68 -27.10
CA LYS A 144 3.90 -1.99 -26.77
C LYS A 144 3.98 -2.28 -25.26
N ARG A 145 5.17 -2.18 -24.67
CA ARG A 145 5.38 -2.44 -23.23
C ARG A 145 4.68 -1.41 -22.33
N TYR A 146 4.40 -0.22 -22.86
CA TYR A 146 3.59 0.79 -22.18
C TYR A 146 2.11 0.38 -22.12
N PHE A 147 1.54 -0.13 -23.22
CA PHE A 147 0.16 -0.64 -23.24
C PHE A 147 -0.01 -1.99 -22.50
N GLU A 148 1.07 -2.72 -22.23
CA GLU A 148 1.09 -3.89 -21.36
C GLU A 148 1.25 -3.54 -19.86
N ALA A 149 1.54 -2.28 -19.52
CA ALA A 149 1.81 -1.86 -18.15
C ALA A 149 0.53 -1.64 -17.33
N GLY A 150 0.09 -2.68 -16.61
CA GLY A 150 -1.11 -2.69 -15.74
C GLY A 150 -0.86 -2.47 -14.25
N GLY A 151 0.29 -1.93 -13.87
CA GLY A 151 0.67 -1.71 -12.47
C GLY A 151 -0.11 -0.58 -11.77
N ASN A 152 0.02 -0.50 -10.44
CA ASN A 152 -0.60 0.48 -9.54
C ASN A 152 0.02 1.88 -9.59
N GLY A 153 1.07 2.10 -10.39
CA GLY A 153 1.83 3.34 -10.40
C GLY A 153 1.00 4.61 -10.60
N GLY A 154 -0.10 4.55 -11.37
CA GLY A 154 -1.04 5.65 -11.49
C GLY A 154 -1.92 5.85 -10.24
N ALA A 155 -2.37 4.77 -9.63
CA ALA A 155 -3.26 4.80 -8.45
C ALA A 155 -2.54 5.31 -7.19
N MET A 156 -1.28 4.93 -6.98
CA MET A 156 -0.51 5.29 -5.78
C MET A 156 -0.28 6.79 -5.60
N ARG A 157 -0.43 7.58 -6.68
CA ARG A 157 -0.13 9.02 -6.70
C ARG A 157 -1.33 9.93 -7.00
N VAL A 158 -2.57 9.42 -6.93
CA VAL A 158 -3.77 10.22 -7.24
C VAL A 158 -4.17 11.22 -6.15
N LEU A 159 -3.63 11.07 -4.94
CA LEU A 159 -3.99 11.86 -3.76
C LEU A 159 -4.03 13.39 -4.01
N PRO A 160 -3.02 14.01 -4.66
CA PRO A 160 -3.04 15.45 -4.88
C PRO A 160 -4.21 15.92 -5.77
N HIS A 161 -4.61 15.11 -6.77
CA HIS A 161 -5.77 15.43 -7.61
C HIS A 161 -7.05 15.39 -6.78
N CYS A 162 -7.20 14.39 -5.92
CA CYS A 162 -8.35 14.24 -5.03
C CYS A 162 -8.50 15.45 -4.10
N VAL A 163 -7.40 15.90 -3.48
CA VAL A 163 -7.39 17.10 -2.62
C VAL A 163 -7.70 18.36 -3.42
N SER A 164 -7.07 18.54 -4.59
CA SER A 164 -7.29 19.72 -5.43
C SER A 164 -8.73 19.85 -5.94
N ARG A 165 -9.43 18.71 -6.10
CA ARG A 165 -10.79 18.61 -6.63
C ARG A 165 -11.82 18.31 -5.54
N ALA A 166 -11.44 18.35 -4.27
CA ALA A 166 -12.31 17.89 -3.18
C ALA A 166 -13.58 18.74 -3.02
N ARG A 167 -13.55 19.99 -3.50
CA ARG A 167 -14.69 20.92 -3.52
C ARG A 167 -15.59 20.79 -4.75
N ASP A 168 -15.16 20.08 -5.78
CA ASP A 168 -15.95 19.91 -7.01
C ASP A 168 -17.14 19.00 -6.69
N ASP A 169 -18.35 19.31 -7.17
CA ASP A 169 -19.53 18.46 -6.90
C ASP A 169 -19.51 17.16 -7.69
N HIS A 170 -18.96 17.19 -8.91
CA HIS A 170 -19.00 16.09 -9.87
C HIS A 170 -17.61 15.47 -10.09
N PHE A 171 -17.57 14.14 -10.21
CA PHE A 171 -16.31 13.41 -10.38
C PHE A 171 -15.64 13.63 -11.75
N SER A 172 -16.36 14.07 -12.77
CA SER A 172 -15.87 14.12 -14.17
C SER A 172 -14.58 14.92 -14.36
N ALA A 173 -14.43 16.05 -13.66
CA ALA A 173 -13.21 16.85 -13.72
C ALA A 173 -12.01 16.13 -13.08
N LEU A 174 -12.22 15.49 -11.93
CA LEU A 174 -11.21 14.66 -11.27
C LEU A 174 -10.87 13.41 -12.10
N ALA A 175 -11.87 12.76 -12.71
CA ALA A 175 -11.66 11.60 -13.56
C ALA A 175 -10.73 11.91 -14.74
N ARG A 176 -10.92 13.06 -15.39
CA ARG A 176 -10.00 13.55 -16.44
C ARG A 176 -8.61 13.81 -15.89
N ASP A 177 -8.48 14.43 -14.72
CA ASP A 177 -7.17 14.69 -14.10
C ASP A 177 -6.44 13.38 -13.75
N ILE A 178 -7.14 12.40 -13.16
CA ILE A 178 -6.61 11.06 -12.84
C ILE A 178 -6.17 10.33 -14.11
N LEU A 179 -7.00 10.30 -15.16
CA LEU A 179 -6.64 9.62 -16.39
C LEU A 179 -5.44 10.31 -17.06
N ALA A 180 -5.45 11.64 -17.16
CA ALA A 180 -4.36 12.42 -17.75
C ALA A 180 -3.03 12.21 -17.02
N ASP A 181 -3.04 12.00 -15.70
CA ASP A 181 -1.87 11.61 -14.92
C ASP A 181 -1.48 10.16 -15.21
N ALA A 182 -2.37 9.19 -14.99
CA ALA A 182 -2.03 7.78 -15.05
C ALA A 182 -1.43 7.38 -16.42
N VAL A 183 -1.99 7.92 -17.52
CA VAL A 183 -1.51 7.65 -18.88
C VAL A 183 -0.08 8.12 -19.12
N THR A 184 0.45 9.09 -18.37
CA THR A 184 1.85 9.51 -18.51
C THR A 184 2.85 8.36 -18.29
N THR A 185 2.42 7.29 -17.60
CA THR A 185 3.28 6.16 -17.22
C THR A 185 2.74 4.78 -17.57
N HIS A 186 1.42 4.61 -17.61
CA HIS A 186 0.76 3.32 -17.78
C HIS A 186 -0.30 3.39 -18.88
N GLY A 187 -0.29 2.47 -19.84
CA GLY A 187 -1.27 2.43 -20.93
C GLY A 187 -2.35 1.35 -20.78
N HIS A 188 -2.17 0.40 -19.87
CA HIS A 188 -3.09 -0.73 -19.73
C HIS A 188 -4.31 -0.35 -18.87
N PRO A 189 -5.55 -0.71 -19.26
CA PRO A 189 -6.76 -0.40 -18.49
C PRO A 189 -6.72 -0.78 -17.01
N ARG A 190 -6.12 -1.92 -16.62
CA ARG A 190 -5.92 -2.27 -15.19
C ARG A 190 -5.28 -1.16 -14.33
N ALA A 191 -4.29 -0.44 -14.87
CA ALA A 191 -3.67 0.67 -14.15
C ALA A 191 -4.63 1.87 -14.06
N LEU A 192 -5.29 2.19 -15.18
CA LEU A 192 -6.13 3.37 -15.35
C LEU A 192 -7.44 3.27 -14.57
N VAL A 193 -8.14 2.14 -14.71
CA VAL A 193 -9.40 1.84 -14.02
C VAL A 193 -9.16 1.72 -12.51
N GLY A 194 -8.05 1.10 -12.08
CA GLY A 194 -7.66 1.06 -10.67
C GLY A 194 -7.49 2.46 -10.08
N ALA A 195 -6.77 3.34 -10.79
CA ALA A 195 -6.58 4.73 -10.37
C ALA A 195 -7.90 5.51 -10.29
N LEU A 196 -8.82 5.32 -11.25
CA LEU A 196 -10.15 5.95 -11.22
C LEU A 196 -11.00 5.45 -10.05
N ALA A 197 -11.06 4.14 -9.82
CA ALA A 197 -11.82 3.55 -8.73
C ALA A 197 -11.31 4.02 -7.36
N PHE A 198 -9.99 3.96 -7.14
CA PHE A 198 -9.39 4.42 -5.89
C PHE A 198 -9.55 5.93 -5.69
N GLY A 199 -9.26 6.72 -6.73
CA GLY A 199 -9.38 8.18 -6.66
C GLY A 199 -10.83 8.64 -6.43
N TYR A 200 -11.82 7.94 -6.98
CA TYR A 200 -13.23 8.20 -6.70
C TYR A 200 -13.56 8.06 -5.21
N ILE A 201 -13.11 6.97 -4.60
CA ILE A 201 -13.40 6.70 -3.19
C ILE A 201 -12.62 7.64 -2.27
N LEU A 202 -11.35 7.90 -2.57
CA LEU A 202 -10.53 8.85 -1.80
C LEU A 202 -11.10 10.27 -1.86
N TRP A 203 -11.56 10.71 -3.03
CA TRP A 203 -12.25 12.00 -3.18
C TRP A 203 -13.55 12.08 -2.38
N ASN A 204 -14.36 11.02 -2.40
CA ASN A 204 -15.56 10.95 -1.56
C ASN A 204 -15.23 10.97 -0.07
N ALA A 205 -14.12 10.36 0.36
CA ALA A 205 -13.68 10.37 1.76
C ALA A 205 -13.41 11.80 2.26
N PHE A 206 -12.88 12.70 1.43
CA PHE A 206 -12.67 14.11 1.79
C PHE A 206 -13.95 14.92 1.98
N LYS A 207 -15.05 14.52 1.33
CA LYS A 207 -16.35 15.21 1.39
C LYS A 207 -17.21 14.82 2.59
N ARG A 208 -16.79 13.80 3.35
CA ARG A 208 -17.59 13.21 4.41
C ARG A 208 -17.72 14.15 5.61
N VAL A 209 -18.88 14.13 6.27
CA VAL A 209 -19.12 14.89 7.51
C VAL A 209 -19.24 13.94 8.72
N ASP A 210 -19.83 12.76 8.55
CA ASP A 210 -20.19 11.81 9.63
C ASP A 210 -19.20 10.67 9.83
N THR A 211 -19.46 9.68 10.71
CA THR A 211 -18.70 8.43 10.87
C THR A 211 -18.83 7.50 9.65
N LEU A 212 -17.83 6.65 9.36
CA LEU A 212 -17.84 5.79 8.18
C LEU A 212 -18.54 4.49 8.53
N ASP A 213 -19.60 4.13 7.80
CA ASP A 213 -20.22 2.82 7.94
C ASP A 213 -19.25 1.72 7.50
N TYR A 214 -19.21 0.62 8.24
CA TYR A 214 -18.32 -0.51 7.97
C TYR A 214 -18.55 -1.04 6.55
N GLY A 215 -17.48 -1.14 5.75
CA GLY A 215 -17.53 -1.59 4.36
C GLY A 215 -18.07 -0.58 3.35
N SER A 216 -18.51 0.61 3.77
CA SER A 216 -19.14 1.59 2.87
C SER A 216 -18.27 2.05 1.70
N LEU A 217 -16.93 2.04 1.84
CA LEU A 217 -16.02 2.37 0.74
C LEU A 217 -16.14 1.36 -0.41
N LEU A 218 -16.19 0.07 -0.08
CA LEU A 218 -16.31 -1.01 -1.07
C LEU A 218 -17.70 -1.07 -1.67
N HIS A 219 -18.75 -0.91 -0.85
CA HIS A 219 -20.14 -0.81 -1.34
C HIS A 219 -20.28 0.34 -2.33
N ARG A 220 -19.83 1.55 -1.96
CA ARG A 220 -19.83 2.71 -2.86
C ARG A 220 -19.06 2.44 -4.15
N CYS A 221 -17.88 1.82 -4.06
CA CYS A 221 -17.09 1.47 -5.24
C CYS A 221 -17.85 0.52 -6.17
N ALA A 222 -18.57 -0.46 -5.63
CA ALA A 222 -19.34 -1.44 -6.39
C ALA A 222 -20.65 -0.88 -6.97
N GLU A 223 -21.34 -0.01 -6.22
CA GLU A 223 -22.67 0.51 -6.54
C GLU A 223 -22.62 1.69 -7.50
N GLU A 224 -21.61 2.56 -7.41
CA GLU A 224 -21.51 3.80 -8.18
C GLU A 224 -20.59 3.66 -9.40
N ILE A 225 -20.50 2.46 -9.96
CA ILE A 225 -19.61 2.15 -11.10
C ILE A 225 -19.89 3.00 -12.34
N SER A 226 -21.15 3.34 -12.58
CA SER A 226 -21.55 4.20 -13.69
C SER A 226 -20.97 5.62 -13.59
N VAL A 227 -20.52 6.04 -12.40
CA VAL A 227 -19.93 7.36 -12.16
C VAL A 227 -18.43 7.34 -12.45
N TRP A 228 -17.70 6.38 -11.90
CA TRP A 228 -16.24 6.40 -11.96
C TRP A 228 -15.64 5.57 -13.10
N ALA A 229 -16.38 4.62 -13.67
CA ALA A 229 -15.86 3.71 -14.70
C ALA A 229 -16.00 4.24 -16.13
N THR A 230 -16.68 5.37 -16.34
CA THR A 230 -16.74 6.01 -17.66
C THR A 230 -15.35 6.45 -18.08
N LEU A 231 -14.90 6.04 -19.27
CA LEU A 231 -13.62 6.45 -19.84
C LEU A 231 -13.59 7.98 -20.03
N PRO A 232 -12.75 8.72 -19.29
CA PRO A 232 -12.68 10.17 -19.44
C PRO A 232 -12.06 10.58 -20.78
N ASP A 233 -12.58 11.65 -21.39
CA ASP A 233 -11.95 12.26 -22.55
C ASP A 233 -10.77 13.15 -22.12
N ILE A 234 -9.57 12.76 -22.54
CA ILE A 234 -8.30 13.48 -22.30
C ILE A 234 -7.68 13.99 -23.60
N SER A 235 -8.43 14.04 -24.70
CA SER A 235 -7.94 14.52 -26.01
C SER A 235 -7.36 15.93 -25.96
N SER A 236 -7.84 16.79 -25.04
CA SER A 236 -7.28 18.12 -24.83
C SER A 236 -5.90 18.12 -24.15
N GLN A 237 -5.63 17.14 -23.28
CA GLN A 237 -4.35 17.01 -22.57
C GLN A 237 -3.34 16.23 -23.40
N TRP A 238 -3.80 15.14 -24.03
CA TRP A 238 -2.98 14.16 -24.76
C TRP A 238 -3.63 13.77 -26.10
N PRO A 239 -3.54 14.62 -27.14
CA PRO A 239 -4.26 14.40 -28.40
C PRO A 239 -3.90 13.09 -29.13
N SER A 240 -2.64 12.64 -29.02
CA SER A 240 -2.15 11.44 -29.71
C SER A 240 -2.49 10.13 -29.00
N TRP A 241 -2.89 10.17 -27.72
CA TRP A 241 -3.03 8.96 -26.91
C TRP A 241 -4.13 8.02 -27.42
N VAL A 242 -5.30 8.57 -27.77
CA VAL A 242 -6.44 7.78 -28.29
C VAL A 242 -6.09 7.10 -29.61
N SER A 243 -5.41 7.80 -30.52
CA SER A 243 -4.94 7.20 -31.77
C SER A 243 -3.90 6.11 -31.52
N ALA A 244 -3.04 6.28 -30.51
CA ALA A 244 -2.08 5.26 -30.12
C ALA A 244 -2.76 4.02 -29.51
N THR A 245 -3.85 4.16 -28.75
CA THR A 245 -4.58 2.99 -28.22
C THR A 245 -5.12 2.13 -29.36
N GLN A 246 -5.70 2.74 -30.39
CA GLN A 246 -6.21 2.06 -31.59
C GLN A 246 -5.11 1.36 -32.40
N LYS A 247 -3.89 1.89 -32.38
CA LYS A 247 -2.73 1.32 -33.08
C LYS A 247 -2.15 0.09 -32.38
N TYR A 248 -2.07 0.12 -31.04
CA TYR A 248 -1.35 -0.88 -30.26
C TYR A 248 -2.25 -1.88 -29.52
N VAL A 249 -3.55 -1.60 -29.39
CA VAL A 249 -4.51 -2.43 -28.68
C VAL A 249 -5.69 -2.73 -29.60
N GLN A 250 -5.92 -4.02 -29.88
CA GLN A 250 -6.93 -4.47 -30.84
C GLN A 250 -8.36 -4.05 -30.46
N ASP A 251 -8.72 -4.19 -29.17
CA ASP A 251 -10.02 -3.77 -28.63
C ASP A 251 -9.82 -3.15 -27.25
N PHE A 252 -9.46 -1.86 -27.24
CA PHE A 252 -9.24 -1.12 -26.00
C PHE A 252 -10.53 -0.97 -25.18
N ASN A 253 -11.68 -0.78 -25.85
CA ASN A 253 -12.96 -0.59 -25.16
C ASN A 253 -13.44 -1.88 -24.49
N GLY A 254 -13.32 -3.03 -25.16
CA GLY A 254 -13.59 -4.33 -24.53
C GLY A 254 -12.64 -4.65 -23.38
N LEU A 255 -11.35 -4.31 -23.51
CA LEU A 255 -10.38 -4.45 -22.41
C LEU A 255 -10.71 -3.52 -21.23
N TRP A 256 -11.21 -2.31 -21.49
CA TRP A 256 -11.68 -1.40 -20.45
C TRP A 256 -12.88 -1.99 -19.70
N LEU A 257 -13.93 -2.42 -20.42
CA LEU A 257 -15.15 -2.98 -19.81
C LEU A 257 -14.88 -4.27 -19.02
N SER A 258 -14.01 -5.14 -19.53
CA SER A 258 -13.59 -6.34 -18.80
C SER A 258 -12.80 -6.01 -17.54
N THR A 259 -11.95 -4.98 -17.57
CA THR A 259 -11.22 -4.50 -16.39
C THR A 259 -12.16 -3.88 -15.35
N VAL A 260 -13.18 -3.14 -15.78
CA VAL A 260 -14.23 -2.62 -14.89
C VAL A 260 -14.98 -3.77 -14.21
N SER A 261 -15.30 -4.82 -14.96
CA SER A 261 -15.91 -6.05 -14.41
C SER A 261 -14.98 -6.79 -13.45
N GLU A 262 -13.67 -6.78 -13.70
CA GLU A 262 -12.64 -7.30 -12.79
C GLU A 262 -12.69 -6.58 -11.45
N VAL A 263 -12.70 -5.23 -11.43
CA VAL A 263 -12.82 -4.43 -10.20
C VAL A 263 -14.10 -4.76 -9.44
N MET A 264 -15.24 -4.91 -10.13
CA MET A 264 -16.49 -5.33 -9.47
C MET A 264 -16.37 -6.68 -8.77
N SER A 265 -15.75 -7.66 -9.44
CA SER A 265 -15.55 -8.99 -8.86
C SER A 265 -14.64 -8.92 -7.63
N LEU A 266 -13.59 -8.10 -7.69
CA LEU A 266 -12.69 -7.87 -6.57
C LEU A 266 -13.42 -7.20 -5.39
N CYS A 267 -14.24 -6.17 -5.65
CA CYS A 267 -15.02 -5.52 -4.60
C CYS A 267 -15.98 -6.51 -3.92
N ARG A 268 -16.63 -7.40 -4.67
CA ARG A 268 -17.50 -8.45 -4.09
C ARG A 268 -16.72 -9.39 -3.18
N HIS A 269 -15.57 -9.90 -3.61
CA HIS A 269 -14.74 -10.75 -2.76
C HIS A 269 -14.28 -10.04 -1.48
N ALA A 270 -13.97 -8.74 -1.58
CA ALA A 270 -13.60 -7.93 -0.43
C ALA A 270 -14.79 -7.71 0.53
N ILE A 271 -15.99 -7.45 0.00
CA ILE A 271 -17.24 -7.32 0.78
C ILE A 271 -17.58 -8.63 1.49
N ASP A 272 -17.52 -9.77 0.79
CA ASP A 272 -17.72 -11.09 1.40
C ASP A 272 -16.74 -11.32 2.55
N GLY A 273 -15.49 -10.88 2.36
CA GLY A 273 -14.47 -10.85 3.40
C GLY A 273 -14.87 -9.98 4.60
N LEU A 274 -15.39 -8.78 4.38
CA LEU A 274 -15.84 -7.89 5.45
C LEU A 274 -17.05 -8.46 6.21
N ASP A 275 -18.01 -9.04 5.50
CA ASP A 275 -19.25 -9.60 6.04
C ASP A 275 -19.00 -10.84 6.93
N ALA A 276 -17.91 -11.56 6.69
CA ALA A 276 -17.43 -12.61 7.60
C ALA A 276 -17.00 -12.06 8.97
N GLY A 277 -16.79 -10.75 9.11
CA GLY A 277 -16.50 -10.08 10.38
C GLY A 277 -15.24 -10.59 11.06
N VAL A 278 -15.39 -11.08 12.30
CA VAL A 278 -14.30 -11.66 13.10
C VAL A 278 -13.79 -12.99 12.49
N LEU A 279 -14.60 -13.69 11.69
CA LEU A 279 -14.20 -14.91 11.00
C LEU A 279 -13.43 -14.63 9.70
N SER A 280 -13.30 -13.36 9.32
CA SER A 280 -12.54 -12.96 8.14
C SER A 280 -11.05 -13.13 8.38
N ASP A 281 -10.41 -13.88 7.49
CA ASP A 281 -8.95 -13.96 7.39
C ASP A 281 -8.47 -13.05 6.27
N ASP A 282 -7.73 -11.99 6.64
CA ASP A 282 -7.15 -11.01 5.74
C ASP A 282 -6.26 -11.68 4.69
N MET A 283 -5.52 -12.74 5.05
CA MET A 283 -4.67 -13.47 4.13
C MET A 283 -5.50 -14.21 3.07
N ALA A 284 -6.56 -14.91 3.48
CA ALA A 284 -7.49 -15.55 2.56
C ALA A 284 -8.18 -14.54 1.62
N VAL A 285 -8.58 -13.37 2.12
CA VAL A 285 -9.17 -12.29 1.31
C VAL A 285 -8.14 -11.77 0.31
N MET A 286 -6.93 -11.42 0.76
CA MET A 286 -5.86 -10.92 -0.10
C MET A 286 -5.45 -11.92 -1.19
N LYS A 287 -5.45 -13.21 -0.87
CA LYS A 287 -5.22 -14.28 -1.84
C LYS A 287 -6.32 -14.30 -2.91
N LYS A 288 -7.59 -14.15 -2.53
CA LYS A 288 -8.73 -14.07 -3.46
C LYS A 288 -8.72 -12.80 -4.32
N LEU A 289 -8.18 -11.69 -3.79
CA LEU A 289 -8.01 -10.44 -4.56
C LEU A 289 -6.85 -10.53 -5.58
N GLY A 290 -6.05 -11.60 -5.54
CA GLY A 290 -4.85 -11.73 -6.36
C GLY A 290 -3.69 -10.86 -5.87
N GLY A 291 -3.82 -10.25 -4.69
CA GLY A 291 -2.81 -9.37 -4.09
C GLY A 291 -1.52 -10.11 -3.73
N LEU A 292 -1.59 -11.43 -3.59
CA LEU A 292 -0.45 -12.29 -3.22
C LEU A 292 0.10 -13.13 -4.38
N SER A 293 -0.43 -12.95 -5.60
CA SER A 293 0.02 -13.70 -6.78
C SER A 293 1.17 -12.96 -7.48
N PRO A 294 2.31 -13.61 -7.77
CA PRO A 294 3.44 -12.96 -8.45
C PRO A 294 3.14 -12.39 -9.85
N ARG A 295 1.97 -12.72 -10.43
CA ARG A 295 1.53 -12.22 -11.74
C ARG A 295 0.64 -10.98 -11.65
N THR A 296 0.08 -10.72 -10.48
CA THR A 296 -0.96 -9.71 -10.25
C THR A 296 -0.69 -8.85 -9.02
N ASN A 297 0.33 -9.19 -8.21
CA ASN A 297 0.81 -8.32 -7.15
C ASN A 297 1.30 -7.00 -7.77
N GLY A 298 0.84 -5.88 -7.19
CA GLY A 298 1.06 -4.56 -7.75
C GLY A 298 0.20 -4.21 -8.98
N ALA A 299 -0.77 -5.03 -9.39
CA ALA A 299 -1.74 -4.63 -10.41
C ALA A 299 -2.61 -3.47 -9.88
N GLY A 300 -2.95 -2.51 -10.76
CA GLY A 300 -3.70 -1.32 -10.35
C GLY A 300 -5.07 -1.64 -9.75
N THR A 301 -5.82 -2.56 -10.36
CA THR A 301 -7.14 -3.03 -9.87
C THR A 301 -7.04 -3.71 -8.52
N THR A 302 -6.18 -4.72 -8.40
CA THR A 302 -5.97 -5.49 -7.17
C THR A 302 -5.51 -4.61 -6.01
N THR A 303 -4.49 -3.77 -6.21
CA THR A 303 -3.93 -2.92 -5.14
C THR A 303 -4.96 -1.89 -4.67
N SER A 304 -5.71 -1.30 -5.60
CA SER A 304 -6.77 -0.34 -5.29
C SER A 304 -7.85 -0.97 -4.42
N VAL A 305 -8.40 -2.13 -4.81
CA VAL A 305 -9.45 -2.78 -4.03
C VAL A 305 -8.93 -3.32 -2.70
N ALA A 306 -7.69 -3.82 -2.65
CA ALA A 306 -7.06 -4.23 -1.40
C ALA A 306 -6.91 -3.07 -0.41
N ALA A 307 -6.51 -1.89 -0.88
CA ALA A 307 -6.43 -0.69 -0.04
C ALA A 307 -7.82 -0.27 0.48
N LEU A 308 -8.86 -0.35 -0.37
CA LEU A 308 -10.25 -0.12 0.06
C LEU A 308 -10.70 -1.13 1.13
N TYR A 309 -10.31 -2.40 1.00
CA TYR A 309 -10.60 -3.44 1.97
C TYR A 309 -9.96 -3.16 3.33
N TYR A 310 -8.64 -2.93 3.39
CA TYR A 310 -7.95 -2.63 4.64
C TYR A 310 -8.49 -1.35 5.28
N ALA A 311 -8.68 -0.28 4.50
CA ALA A 311 -9.24 0.97 5.02
C ALA A 311 -10.67 0.78 5.57
N SER A 312 -11.49 -0.05 4.92
CA SER A 312 -12.86 -0.35 5.38
C SER A 312 -12.87 -1.20 6.65
N ARG A 313 -12.04 -2.25 6.70
CA ARG A 313 -11.98 -3.20 7.80
C ARG A 313 -11.47 -2.56 9.08
N TYR A 314 -10.42 -1.74 8.94
CA TYR A 314 -9.69 -1.14 10.05
C TYR A 314 -9.99 0.36 10.22
N ALA A 315 -11.14 0.83 9.70
CA ALA A 315 -11.54 2.24 9.82
C ALA A 315 -11.52 2.74 11.27
N ALA A 316 -11.90 1.88 12.23
CA ALA A 316 -11.91 2.18 13.67
C ALA A 316 -10.56 1.96 14.38
N SER A 317 -9.58 1.35 13.70
CA SER A 317 -8.24 1.03 14.23
C SER A 317 -7.19 1.30 13.14
N PRO A 318 -7.02 2.56 12.71
CA PRO A 318 -6.27 2.90 11.50
C PRO A 318 -4.79 2.52 11.56
N THR A 319 -4.16 2.62 12.73
CA THR A 319 -2.76 2.20 12.94
C THR A 319 -2.57 0.73 12.62
N GLU A 320 -3.48 -0.14 13.07
CA GLU A 320 -3.42 -1.58 12.79
C GLU A 320 -3.69 -1.86 11.31
N GLY A 321 -4.68 -1.19 10.70
CA GLY A 321 -4.96 -1.34 9.28
C GLY A 321 -3.77 -1.01 8.38
N MET A 322 -3.07 0.07 8.70
CA MET A 322 -1.82 0.46 8.03
C MET A 322 -0.72 -0.60 8.25
N ARG A 323 -0.55 -1.11 9.47
CA ARG A 323 0.48 -2.13 9.79
C ARG A 323 0.22 -3.47 9.10
N TYR A 324 -1.05 -3.91 9.02
CA TYR A 324 -1.42 -5.10 8.27
C TYR A 324 -1.20 -4.93 6.77
N ALA A 325 -1.55 -3.77 6.20
CA ALA A 325 -1.24 -3.44 4.81
C ALA A 325 0.28 -3.43 4.54
N ALA A 326 1.07 -2.85 5.44
CA ALA A 326 2.53 -2.76 5.35
C ALA A 326 3.24 -4.13 5.46
N THR A 327 2.57 -5.14 6.02
CA THR A 327 3.17 -6.47 6.28
C THR A 327 2.48 -7.59 5.50
N ALA A 328 1.58 -7.25 4.57
CA ALA A 328 0.80 -8.20 3.78
C ALA A 328 1.70 -9.03 2.84
N GLU A 329 2.11 -10.22 3.29
CA GLU A 329 3.11 -11.04 2.61
C GLU A 329 2.69 -11.39 1.17
N GLY A 330 3.52 -10.99 0.20
CA GLY A 330 3.31 -11.24 -1.23
C GLY A 330 2.66 -10.08 -1.99
N ALA A 331 2.19 -9.06 -1.27
CA ALA A 331 1.70 -7.81 -1.85
C ALA A 331 2.84 -6.84 -2.18
N ASP A 332 2.46 -5.76 -2.89
CA ASP A 332 3.27 -4.57 -3.06
C ASP A 332 3.05 -3.67 -1.84
N THR A 333 3.81 -3.94 -0.77
CA THR A 333 3.46 -3.55 0.60
C THR A 333 3.60 -2.06 0.86
N ASP A 334 4.58 -1.37 0.25
CA ASP A 334 4.68 0.09 0.28
C ASP A 334 3.46 0.74 -0.34
N THR A 335 3.11 0.35 -1.57
CA THR A 335 1.98 0.93 -2.27
C THR A 335 0.65 0.65 -1.56
N LEU A 336 0.45 -0.59 -1.13
CA LEU A 336 -0.76 -0.99 -0.42
C LEU A 336 -0.92 -0.20 0.89
N ALA A 337 0.15 -0.08 1.68
CA ALA A 337 0.14 0.66 2.94
C ALA A 337 -0.03 2.17 2.72
N SER A 338 0.66 2.76 1.75
CA SER A 338 0.53 4.17 1.35
C SER A 338 -0.92 4.50 0.98
N MET A 339 -1.52 3.73 0.07
CA MET A 339 -2.90 3.92 -0.36
C MET A 339 -3.89 3.73 0.81
N THR A 340 -3.71 2.68 1.61
CA THR A 340 -4.55 2.40 2.79
C THR A 340 -4.48 3.53 3.81
N ALA A 341 -3.27 3.97 4.18
CA ALA A 341 -3.04 5.01 5.16
C ALA A 341 -3.51 6.39 4.66
N SER A 342 -3.44 6.67 3.36
CA SER A 342 -3.99 7.90 2.78
C SER A 342 -5.52 7.99 2.96
N LEU A 343 -6.23 6.88 2.75
CA LEU A 343 -7.67 6.79 3.00
C LEU A 343 -7.99 6.90 4.49
N LEU A 344 -7.28 6.15 5.33
CA LEU A 344 -7.47 6.20 6.78
C LEU A 344 -7.19 7.59 7.35
N GLY A 345 -6.20 8.31 6.82
CA GLY A 345 -5.91 9.70 7.15
C GLY A 345 -7.04 10.64 6.73
N ALA A 346 -7.58 10.48 5.51
CA ALA A 346 -8.75 11.23 5.06
C ALA A 346 -10.00 10.96 5.92
N ILE A 347 -10.15 9.73 6.44
CA ILE A 347 -11.31 9.26 7.22
C ILE A 347 -11.22 9.68 8.69
N ASN A 348 -10.05 9.56 9.31
CA ASN A 348 -9.84 9.65 10.76
C ASN A 348 -9.05 10.89 11.22
N GLY A 349 -8.49 11.68 10.30
CA GLY A 349 -7.64 12.81 10.67
C GLY A 349 -6.26 12.39 11.16
N MET A 350 -5.56 13.29 11.84
CA MET A 350 -4.12 13.16 12.13
C MET A 350 -3.79 12.37 13.40
N SER A 351 -4.71 12.27 14.35
CA SER A 351 -4.42 11.82 15.73
C SER A 351 -3.71 10.46 15.84
N TRP A 352 -4.04 9.52 14.95
CA TRP A 352 -3.48 8.17 14.96
C TRP A 352 -2.06 8.07 14.36
N LEU A 353 -1.55 9.14 13.74
CA LEU A 353 -0.23 9.21 13.10
C LEU A 353 0.86 9.80 14.00
N GLN A 354 0.52 10.21 15.23
CA GLN A 354 1.43 10.93 16.15
C GLN A 354 2.78 10.24 16.39
N ASP A 355 2.81 8.90 16.40
CA ASP A 355 4.04 8.14 16.63
C ASP A 355 5.01 8.15 15.44
N TYR A 356 4.55 8.61 14.28
CA TYR A 356 5.24 8.54 12.98
C TYR A 356 5.45 9.91 12.31
N ASP A 357 4.54 10.87 12.52
CA ASP A 357 4.47 12.16 11.77
C ASP A 357 5.77 13.00 11.81
N GLU A 358 6.51 12.94 12.92
CA GLU A 358 7.79 13.64 13.08
C GLU A 358 9.01 12.82 12.64
N LYS A 359 8.83 11.51 12.46
CA LYS A 359 9.90 10.56 12.14
C LYS A 359 9.96 10.19 10.66
N VAL A 360 8.89 10.43 9.90
CA VAL A 360 8.86 10.20 8.46
C VAL A 360 9.73 11.24 7.74
N GLN A 361 10.45 10.80 6.71
CA GLN A 361 11.29 11.66 5.88
C GLN A 361 10.48 12.86 5.35
N ASP A 362 11.09 14.05 5.39
CA ASP A 362 10.55 15.29 4.85
C ASP A 362 9.14 15.66 5.40
N GLY A 363 8.75 15.19 6.59
CA GLY A 363 7.42 15.38 7.17
C GLY A 363 6.93 16.84 7.17
N ALA A 364 7.80 17.79 7.54
CA ALA A 364 7.46 19.22 7.48
C ALA A 364 7.19 19.73 6.06
N TYR A 365 7.93 19.24 5.05
CA TYR A 365 7.70 19.58 3.65
C TYR A 365 6.41 18.94 3.11
N ILE A 366 6.11 17.70 3.50
CA ILE A 366 4.86 17.01 3.17
C ILE A 366 3.65 17.78 3.71
N ARG A 367 3.68 18.20 4.98
CA ARG A 367 2.60 19.02 5.59
C ARG A 367 2.39 20.33 4.85
N ARG A 368 3.46 21.09 4.58
CA ARG A 368 3.38 22.34 3.78
C ARG A 368 2.84 22.11 2.38
N THR A 369 3.21 21.00 1.74
CA THR A 369 2.74 20.64 0.39
C THR A 369 1.23 20.38 0.40
N ALA A 370 0.73 19.63 1.38
CA ALA A 370 -0.70 19.39 1.56
C ALA A 370 -1.47 20.70 1.79
N GLU A 371 -0.98 21.56 2.69
CA GLU A 371 -1.58 22.88 2.96
C GLU A 371 -1.65 23.76 1.71
N HIS A 372 -0.53 23.90 0.98
CA HIS A 372 -0.48 24.69 -0.24
C HIS A 372 -1.50 24.22 -1.28
N LEU A 373 -1.69 22.91 -1.39
CA LEU A 373 -2.62 22.31 -2.35
C LEU A 373 -4.08 22.55 -1.95
N VAL A 374 -4.42 22.46 -0.65
CA VAL A 374 -5.77 22.77 -0.14
C VAL A 374 -6.15 24.23 -0.45
N PHE A 375 -5.19 25.15 -0.36
CA PHE A 375 -5.42 26.57 -0.65
C PHE A 375 -5.17 26.95 -2.12
N MET A 376 -4.80 25.99 -2.98
CA MET A 376 -4.53 26.18 -4.42
C MET A 376 -3.65 27.41 -4.71
N ARG A 377 -2.61 27.63 -3.90
CA ARG A 377 -1.68 28.74 -4.09
C ARG A 377 -0.82 28.47 -5.32
N LYS A 378 -1.19 29.07 -6.45
CA LYS A 378 -0.43 28.92 -7.69
C LYS A 378 0.89 29.66 -7.62
N THR A 379 1.96 29.02 -8.07
CA THR A 379 3.27 29.63 -8.24
C THR A 379 3.58 29.84 -9.72
N PRO A 380 4.09 31.02 -10.10
CA PRO A 380 4.55 31.25 -11.46
C PRO A 380 5.76 30.37 -11.74
N THR A 381 5.59 29.40 -12.61
CA THR A 381 6.63 28.46 -13.03
C THR A 381 6.61 28.36 -14.55
N VAL A 382 7.77 28.39 -15.19
CA VAL A 382 7.90 28.16 -16.63
C VAL A 382 8.19 26.68 -16.87
N CYS A 383 7.31 25.95 -17.57
CA CYS A 383 7.64 24.60 -18.06
C CYS A 383 8.76 24.72 -19.08
N LYS A 384 9.95 24.30 -18.64
CA LYS A 384 11.09 24.07 -19.50
C LYS A 384 11.35 22.58 -19.49
N GLU A 385 11.07 21.93 -20.60
CA GLU A 385 11.31 20.50 -20.77
C GLU A 385 12.74 20.13 -20.34
N ILE A 386 12.84 19.09 -19.52
CA ILE A 386 14.09 18.61 -18.95
C ILE A 386 14.65 17.50 -19.82
N THR A 387 15.85 17.73 -20.34
CA THR A 387 16.56 16.78 -21.20
C THR A 387 17.65 16.02 -20.45
N LYS A 388 18.14 14.93 -21.03
CA LYS A 388 19.32 14.21 -20.53
C LYS A 388 20.54 15.12 -20.36
N ARG A 389 20.71 16.10 -21.25
CA ARG A 389 21.81 17.07 -21.18
C ARG A 389 21.70 17.95 -19.93
N ASP A 390 20.50 18.45 -19.64
CA ASP A 390 20.25 19.27 -18.45
C ASP A 390 20.55 18.51 -17.17
N LEU A 391 20.12 17.24 -17.08
CA LEU A 391 20.40 16.38 -15.93
C LEU A 391 21.89 16.09 -15.75
N ASN A 392 22.63 15.85 -16.84
CA ASN A 392 24.08 15.63 -16.77
C ASN A 392 24.82 16.88 -16.30
N VAL A 393 24.45 18.05 -16.82
CA VAL A 393 25.03 19.34 -16.38
C VAL A 393 24.72 19.58 -14.90
N PHE A 394 23.47 19.32 -14.48
CA PHE A 394 23.05 19.45 -13.10
C PHE A 394 23.84 18.53 -12.16
N LYS A 395 23.95 17.24 -12.47
CA LYS A 395 24.74 16.28 -11.68
C LYS A 395 26.22 16.68 -11.60
N GLY A 396 26.78 17.20 -12.69
CA GLY A 396 28.16 17.72 -12.69
C GLY A 396 28.36 18.86 -11.70
N ARG A 397 27.40 19.80 -11.63
CA ARG A 397 27.44 20.94 -10.69
C ARG A 397 27.29 20.50 -9.23
N LEU A 398 26.49 19.48 -8.95
CA LEU A 398 26.35 18.94 -7.58
C LEU A 398 27.62 18.27 -7.05
N GLY A 399 28.48 17.79 -7.95
CA GLY A 399 29.77 17.18 -7.56
C GLY A 399 30.79 18.18 -7.02
N ASP A 400 30.60 19.48 -7.28
CA ASP A 400 31.46 20.58 -6.82
C ASP A 400 30.97 21.11 -5.46
N LYS A 401 31.55 20.58 -4.38
CA LYS A 401 31.05 20.78 -3.00
C LYS A 401 31.07 22.23 -2.53
N GLU A 402 32.01 23.04 -2.99
CA GLU A 402 32.15 24.44 -2.55
C GLU A 402 31.11 25.36 -3.24
N ALA A 403 30.54 24.93 -4.36
CA ALA A 403 29.62 25.73 -5.18
C ALA A 403 28.17 25.20 -5.22
N ALA A 404 27.86 24.13 -4.47
CA ALA A 404 26.57 23.45 -4.59
C ALA A 404 25.38 24.19 -3.95
N SER A 405 25.62 25.01 -2.92
CA SER A 405 24.57 25.78 -2.25
C SER A 405 23.99 26.86 -3.16
N GLY A 406 22.66 26.99 -3.18
CA GLY A 406 21.94 27.96 -4.01
C GLY A 406 21.68 27.53 -5.46
N ILE A 407 22.18 26.37 -5.90
CA ILE A 407 21.87 25.81 -7.22
C ILE A 407 20.35 25.62 -7.35
N SER A 408 19.76 26.20 -8.40
CA SER A 408 18.34 25.99 -8.73
C SER A 408 18.10 24.57 -9.26
N LEU A 409 17.12 23.89 -8.69
CA LEU A 409 16.59 22.63 -9.19
C LEU A 409 15.58 22.87 -10.30
N PRO A 410 15.48 21.96 -11.30
CA PRO A 410 14.43 21.98 -12.32
C PRO A 410 13.01 22.13 -11.79
N ILE A 411 12.76 21.65 -10.57
CA ILE A 411 11.47 21.65 -9.89
C ILE A 411 11.17 22.93 -9.08
N GLY A 412 11.92 24.01 -9.34
CA GLY A 412 11.68 25.33 -8.74
C GLY A 412 12.22 25.52 -7.32
N LEU A 413 12.87 24.51 -6.73
CA LEU A 413 13.51 24.57 -5.42
C LEU A 413 15.00 24.93 -5.55
N ARG A 414 15.68 25.26 -4.44
CA ARG A 414 17.13 25.48 -4.43
C ARG A 414 17.82 24.49 -3.52
N VAL A 415 19.04 24.11 -3.88
CA VAL A 415 19.93 23.31 -3.04
C VAL A 415 20.32 24.13 -1.81
N ALA A 416 20.04 23.60 -0.62
CA ALA A 416 20.50 24.18 0.64
C ALA A 416 21.83 23.56 1.08
N SER A 417 21.94 22.23 1.00
CA SER A 417 23.16 21.49 1.32
C SER A 417 23.28 20.22 0.48
N VAL A 418 24.52 19.74 0.35
CA VAL A 418 24.86 18.47 -0.30
C VAL A 418 25.80 17.69 0.61
N GLU A 419 25.36 16.52 1.03
CA GLU A 419 26.16 15.54 1.76
C GLU A 419 26.56 14.41 0.81
N ASN A 420 27.81 13.95 0.87
CA ASN A 420 28.24 12.77 0.11
C ASN A 420 28.25 11.57 1.05
N ARG A 421 27.32 10.63 0.83
CA ARG A 421 27.28 9.34 1.52
C ARG A 421 28.02 8.32 0.68
N GLN A 422 29.04 7.73 1.28
CA GLN A 422 29.82 6.66 0.66
C GLN A 422 29.45 5.33 1.31
N GLU A 423 29.02 4.38 0.49
CA GLU A 423 28.72 3.02 0.93
C GLU A 423 29.69 2.04 0.24
N GLN A 424 30.39 1.26 1.04
CA GLN A 424 31.29 0.22 0.53
C GLN A 424 30.47 -1.06 0.28
N ILE A 425 30.47 -1.52 -0.96
CA ILE A 425 29.77 -2.73 -1.40
C ILE A 425 30.81 -3.69 -1.99
N GLY A 426 31.35 -4.58 -1.15
CA GLY A 426 32.50 -5.41 -1.50
C GLY A 426 33.73 -4.56 -1.82
N GLU A 427 34.25 -4.66 -3.04
CA GLU A 427 35.39 -3.87 -3.55
C GLU A 427 34.98 -2.53 -4.21
N ARG A 428 33.68 -2.23 -4.31
CA ARG A 428 33.18 -1.04 -5.00
C ARG A 428 32.69 -0.01 -4.00
N LEU A 429 33.09 1.25 -4.20
CA LEU A 429 32.54 2.40 -3.51
C LEU A 429 31.37 2.95 -4.32
N VAL A 430 30.17 3.01 -3.72
CA VAL A 430 29.03 3.72 -4.29
C VAL A 430 28.88 5.03 -3.54
N GLU A 431 28.88 6.12 -4.28
CA GLU A 431 28.65 7.46 -3.73
C GLU A 431 27.23 7.91 -4.06
N THR A 432 26.52 8.39 -3.06
CA THR A 432 25.20 9.01 -3.20
C THR A 432 25.27 10.43 -2.65
N LEU A 433 24.86 11.40 -3.46
CA LEU A 433 24.71 12.78 -3.02
C LEU A 433 23.33 12.94 -2.39
N VAL A 434 23.29 13.23 -1.09
CA VAL A 434 22.07 13.58 -0.37
C VAL A 434 21.92 15.08 -0.42
N VAL A 435 20.92 15.53 -1.17
CA VAL A 435 20.67 16.94 -1.48
C VAL A 435 19.45 17.39 -0.68
N ALA A 436 19.66 18.26 0.31
CA ALA A 436 18.57 18.93 1.01
C ALA A 436 18.25 20.25 0.30
N THR A 437 16.97 20.55 0.15
CA THR A 437 16.50 21.79 -0.47
C THR A 437 16.15 22.86 0.57
N ASP A 438 16.07 24.11 0.12
CA ASP A 438 15.58 25.25 0.90
C ASP A 438 14.14 25.07 1.43
N ALA A 439 13.34 24.25 0.75
CA ALA A 439 11.99 23.88 1.18
C ALA A 439 11.98 22.68 2.13
N GLY A 440 13.11 22.02 2.43
CA GLY A 440 13.18 20.84 3.30
C GLY A 440 12.77 19.52 2.64
N LEU A 441 12.81 19.44 1.30
CA LEU A 441 12.77 18.19 0.55
C LEU A 441 14.18 17.59 0.46
N THR A 442 14.30 16.28 0.66
CA THR A 442 15.56 15.53 0.57
C THR A 442 15.58 14.64 -0.67
N LEU A 443 16.63 14.76 -1.48
CA LEU A 443 16.83 13.97 -2.70
C LEU A 443 18.10 13.13 -2.59
N PHE A 444 18.03 11.87 -3.01
CA PHE A 444 19.17 10.95 -3.03
C PHE A 444 19.60 10.71 -4.46
N ILE A 445 20.71 11.31 -4.88
CA ILE A 445 21.18 11.30 -6.27
C ILE A 445 22.43 10.40 -6.37
N PRO A 446 22.36 9.25 -7.06
CA PRO A 446 23.53 8.41 -7.26
C PRO A 446 24.62 9.15 -8.06
N ASN A 447 25.83 9.18 -7.53
CA ASN A 447 26.99 9.74 -8.21
C ASN A 447 27.63 8.67 -9.11
N SER A 448 27.80 8.98 -10.40
CA SER A 448 28.28 8.02 -11.40
C SER A 448 29.80 7.79 -11.39
N SER A 449 30.56 8.50 -10.56
CA SER A 449 32.00 8.28 -10.41
C SER A 449 32.29 7.09 -9.49
N SER A 450 32.04 5.86 -9.96
CA SER A 450 32.52 4.67 -9.26
C SER A 450 34.06 4.63 -9.32
N LYS A 451 34.74 5.00 -8.23
CA LYS A 451 36.17 4.74 -8.08
C LYS A 451 36.33 3.29 -7.60
N LYS A 452 37.26 2.53 -8.19
CA LYS A 452 37.74 1.29 -7.54
C LYS A 452 38.35 1.69 -6.21
N ALA A 453 38.04 0.99 -5.12
CA ALA A 453 38.73 1.19 -3.87
C ALA A 453 40.24 0.97 -4.11
N GLU A 454 41.06 1.98 -3.83
CA GLU A 454 42.51 1.79 -3.82
C GLU A 454 42.83 0.86 -2.64
N SER A 455 43.45 -0.28 -2.92
CA SER A 455 43.93 -1.17 -1.88
C SER A 455 45.07 -0.47 -1.11
N PRO A 456 45.17 -0.64 0.22
CA PRO A 456 46.26 -0.05 1.01
C PRO A 456 47.67 -0.54 0.65
N GLU A 457 47.82 -1.48 -0.28
CA GLU A 457 49.09 -2.13 -0.60
C GLU A 457 49.81 -1.58 -1.85
N ALA A 458 49.28 -0.55 -2.51
CA ALA A 458 49.90 0.01 -3.72
C ALA A 458 50.74 1.29 -3.49
N ILE A 459 51.17 1.57 -2.26
CA ILE A 459 52.19 2.58 -1.95
C ILE A 459 53.45 1.85 -1.49
N GLY A 460 54.14 1.19 -2.42
CA GLY A 460 55.37 0.50 -2.03
C GLY A 460 56.01 -0.45 -3.02
N GLN A 461 55.99 -0.16 -4.33
CA GLN A 461 56.99 -0.71 -5.27
C GLN A 461 56.79 -0.11 -6.67
N ARG A 462 57.29 1.12 -6.85
CA ARG A 462 57.67 1.62 -8.18
C ARG A 462 59.13 2.03 -8.11
N THR A 463 60.01 1.04 -8.15
CA THR A 463 61.41 1.26 -8.48
C THR A 463 62.01 -0.05 -9.02
N ILE A 464 62.44 0.01 -10.29
CA ILE A 464 63.49 -0.76 -10.99
C ILE A 464 63.30 -2.28 -11.15
N ASN A 465 63.03 -2.74 -12.38
CA ASN A 465 64.07 -3.37 -13.22
C ASN A 465 63.54 -3.74 -14.61
N LEU A 466 64.32 -3.33 -15.62
CA LEU A 466 64.32 -3.78 -17.00
C LEU A 466 65.19 -5.05 -17.13
N GLU A 467 65.01 -5.72 -18.27
CA GLU A 467 65.85 -6.75 -18.91
C GLU A 467 65.49 -8.24 -18.69
N GLY A 468 65.45 -8.97 -19.81
CA GLY A 468 65.58 -10.43 -19.85
C GLY A 468 64.67 -11.13 -20.85
N ALA A 469 65.17 -11.41 -22.05
CA ALA A 469 64.49 -12.09 -23.13
C ALA A 469 64.57 -13.63 -23.07
N SER A 470 63.66 -14.26 -23.83
CA SER A 470 63.79 -15.50 -24.62
C SER A 470 63.71 -16.90 -24.00
N GLN A 471 62.77 -17.68 -24.59
CA GLN A 471 62.94 -18.99 -25.25
C GLN A 471 62.43 -20.31 -24.61
N ASN A 472 61.88 -21.12 -25.54
CA ASN A 472 61.60 -22.58 -25.60
C ASN A 472 60.22 -23.03 -25.07
N GLU A 473 59.26 -23.47 -25.91
CA GLU A 473 59.16 -24.63 -26.83
C GLU A 473 58.91 -26.00 -26.15
N GLU A 474 58.02 -26.76 -26.82
CA GLU A 474 57.71 -28.20 -26.73
C GLU A 474 56.53 -28.70 -25.86
N SER A 475 55.44 -29.02 -26.58
CA SER A 475 54.41 -30.06 -26.38
C SER A 475 54.99 -31.48 -26.64
N PRO A 476 54.27 -32.64 -26.61
CA PRO A 476 52.81 -32.86 -26.56
C PRO A 476 52.31 -34.14 -25.81
N GLU A 477 50.99 -34.39 -25.95
CA GLU A 477 50.29 -35.70 -26.02
C GLU A 477 49.99 -36.58 -24.78
N GLY A 478 48.78 -37.16 -24.78
CA GLY A 478 48.48 -38.42 -24.11
C GLY A 478 47.10 -38.52 -23.46
N ALA A 479 46.16 -39.19 -24.12
CA ALA A 479 44.77 -39.39 -23.70
C ALA A 479 44.54 -40.69 -22.87
N VAL A 480 43.29 -40.84 -22.40
CA VAL A 480 42.51 -42.10 -22.19
C VAL A 480 42.29 -42.64 -20.74
N GLN A 481 41.02 -42.51 -20.33
CA GLN A 481 40.05 -43.44 -19.67
C GLN A 481 40.33 -44.26 -18.38
N LYS A 482 39.34 -44.12 -17.46
CA LYS A 482 38.54 -45.09 -16.66
C LYS A 482 39.17 -46.38 -16.07
N ALA A 483 38.94 -46.56 -14.75
CA ALA A 483 38.31 -47.72 -14.06
C ALA A 483 38.70 -47.67 -12.56
N GLU A 484 37.76 -47.42 -11.64
CA GLU A 484 37.02 -48.38 -10.81
C GLU A 484 37.75 -49.04 -9.61
N SER A 485 37.12 -48.84 -8.45
CA SER A 485 37.04 -49.71 -7.26
C SER A 485 38.22 -49.81 -6.27
N ALA A 486 37.94 -49.48 -5.01
CA ALA A 486 38.19 -50.37 -3.86
C ALA A 486 37.46 -49.87 -2.60
N GLN A 487 36.82 -50.82 -1.93
CA GLN A 487 35.94 -50.68 -0.76
C GLN A 487 36.72 -50.41 0.54
N GLY A 488 36.08 -49.68 1.46
CA GLY A 488 36.40 -49.65 2.88
C GLY A 488 35.10 -49.62 3.68
N VAL A 489 34.82 -50.68 4.41
CA VAL A 489 33.54 -51.01 5.07
C VAL A 489 33.62 -50.69 6.58
N VAL A 490 32.43 -50.52 7.21
CA VAL A 490 32.11 -50.72 8.65
C VAL A 490 32.33 -49.46 9.54
N ARG A 491 31.40 -48.90 10.34
CA ARG A 491 30.19 -49.36 11.06
C ARG A 491 29.28 -48.16 11.44
N LYS A 492 27.96 -48.34 11.41
CA LYS A 492 26.98 -47.57 12.20
C LYS A 492 26.91 -48.12 13.64
N PRO A 493 26.34 -47.35 14.58
CA PRO A 493 25.28 -47.88 15.42
C PRO A 493 23.96 -47.14 15.20
N GLU A 494 22.91 -47.94 15.30
CA GLU A 494 21.50 -47.64 15.10
C GLU A 494 20.87 -46.94 16.31
N GLY A 495 19.72 -46.31 16.05
CA GLY A 495 18.59 -46.36 16.97
C GLY A 495 18.06 -44.99 17.39
N THR A 496 17.02 -44.51 16.72
CA THR A 496 15.68 -44.35 17.33
C THR A 496 14.65 -43.89 16.28
N VAL A 497 13.74 -44.82 15.96
CA VAL A 497 12.30 -44.65 15.68
C VAL A 497 11.91 -43.49 14.75
N GLU A 498 11.71 -43.81 13.47
CA GLU A 498 10.87 -43.01 12.57
C GLU A 498 9.40 -43.10 13.03
N SER A 499 8.82 -41.94 13.35
CA SER A 499 7.37 -41.74 13.42
C SER A 499 6.92 -41.02 12.15
N PRO A 500 5.81 -41.43 11.51
CA PRO A 500 5.42 -40.88 10.22
C PRO A 500 4.85 -39.48 10.41
N TYR A 501 5.55 -38.47 9.89
CA TYR A 501 4.93 -37.16 9.67
C TYR A 501 3.94 -37.31 8.51
N HIS A 502 2.66 -37.46 8.84
CA HIS A 502 1.58 -37.22 7.92
C HIS A 502 1.63 -35.76 7.47
N SER A 503 1.89 -35.53 6.18
CA SER A 503 1.70 -34.25 5.53
C SER A 503 0.21 -34.08 5.21
N ASP A 504 -0.57 -33.62 6.17
CA ASP A 504 -1.93 -33.16 5.92
C ASP A 504 -1.87 -31.78 5.24
N GLY A 505 -1.69 -31.80 3.91
CA GLY A 505 -1.52 -30.62 3.05
C GLY A 505 -2.74 -29.70 2.92
N ASP A 506 -3.82 -29.97 3.66
CA ASP A 506 -5.06 -29.17 3.70
C ASP A 506 -5.55 -28.89 5.14
N PHE A 507 -4.74 -29.16 6.18
CA PHE A 507 -5.16 -28.95 7.58
C PHE A 507 -4.70 -27.59 8.12
N GLU A 508 -5.61 -26.62 8.14
CA GLU A 508 -5.44 -25.36 8.89
C GLU A 508 -5.91 -25.55 10.35
N PRO A 509 -5.07 -25.26 11.36
CA PRO A 509 -5.48 -25.35 12.75
C PRO A 509 -6.45 -24.21 13.10
N ALA A 510 -7.73 -24.55 13.34
CA ALA A 510 -8.72 -23.61 13.82
C ALA A 510 -8.48 -23.26 15.31
N VAL A 511 -8.38 -21.97 15.62
CA VAL A 511 -8.29 -21.47 17.00
C VAL A 511 -9.69 -21.12 17.50
N GLY A 512 -10.05 -21.66 18.65
CA GLY A 512 -11.31 -21.38 19.33
C GLY A 512 -11.11 -21.03 20.79
N MET A 513 -12.08 -20.34 21.38
CA MET A 513 -12.09 -19.95 22.78
C MET A 513 -12.89 -20.94 23.60
N SER A 514 -12.31 -21.40 24.72
CA SER A 514 -13.00 -22.20 25.73
C SER A 514 -13.20 -21.35 26.98
N LEU A 515 -14.45 -21.02 27.30
CA LEU A 515 -14.80 -20.34 28.54
C LEU A 515 -14.94 -21.37 29.66
N LEU A 516 -14.37 -21.07 30.82
CA LEU A 516 -14.53 -21.90 32.02
C LEU A 516 -15.79 -21.45 32.74
N VAL A 517 -16.68 -22.40 33.05
CA VAL A 517 -17.94 -22.15 33.75
C VAL A 517 -18.06 -23.10 34.93
N ARG A 518 -18.67 -22.67 36.03
CA ARG A 518 -18.87 -23.53 37.21
C ARG A 518 -20.05 -24.49 37.08
N ASP A 519 -21.09 -24.03 36.38
CA ASP A 519 -22.30 -24.80 36.11
C ASP A 519 -22.53 -24.80 34.60
N LEU A 520 -22.16 -25.92 33.97
CA LEU A 520 -22.26 -26.05 32.53
C LEU A 520 -23.71 -26.09 32.04
N ASN A 521 -24.65 -26.58 32.85
CA ASN A 521 -26.05 -26.67 32.45
C ASN A 521 -26.69 -25.29 32.41
N THR A 522 -26.43 -24.47 33.44
CA THR A 522 -26.94 -23.11 33.52
C THR A 522 -26.36 -22.23 32.42
N SER A 523 -25.03 -22.27 32.20
CA SER A 523 -24.41 -21.53 31.09
C SER A 523 -24.88 -22.05 29.73
N ARG A 524 -25.01 -23.36 29.53
CA ARG A 524 -25.53 -23.91 28.27
C ARG A 524 -26.92 -23.34 27.94
N VAL A 525 -27.84 -23.36 28.90
CA VAL A 525 -29.19 -22.83 28.70
C VAL A 525 -29.15 -21.37 28.29
N PHE A 526 -28.28 -20.57 28.90
CA PHE A 526 -28.12 -19.16 28.57
C PHE A 526 -27.72 -18.96 27.10
N TYR A 527 -26.63 -19.60 26.64
CA TYR A 527 -26.15 -19.44 25.26
C TYR A 527 -27.10 -20.09 24.23
N GLU A 528 -27.64 -21.28 24.53
CA GLU A 528 -28.51 -22.03 23.61
C GLU A 528 -29.90 -21.40 23.48
N ARG A 529 -30.56 -21.14 24.62
CA ARG A 529 -31.98 -20.75 24.63
C ARG A 529 -32.20 -19.26 24.65
N PHE A 530 -31.36 -18.48 25.34
CA PHE A 530 -31.58 -17.04 25.44
C PHE A 530 -30.93 -16.30 24.27
N LEU A 531 -29.66 -16.63 23.98
CA LEU A 531 -28.91 -16.05 22.87
C LEU A 531 -29.14 -16.77 21.53
N GLY A 532 -29.63 -18.01 21.54
CA GLY A 532 -29.99 -18.73 20.32
C GLY A 532 -28.82 -19.41 19.59
N LEU A 533 -27.70 -19.65 20.27
CA LEU A 533 -26.55 -20.33 19.67
C LEU A 533 -26.86 -21.82 19.47
N LYS A 534 -26.56 -22.35 18.29
CA LYS A 534 -26.75 -23.77 17.97
C LYS A 534 -25.67 -24.62 18.62
N VAL A 535 -26.04 -25.64 19.40
CA VAL A 535 -25.07 -26.61 19.93
C VAL A 535 -24.56 -27.52 18.80
N THR A 536 -23.25 -27.58 18.62
CA THR A 536 -22.56 -28.42 17.62
C THR A 536 -21.96 -29.68 18.21
N GLY A 537 -21.80 -29.74 19.54
CA GLY A 537 -21.40 -30.96 20.26
C GLY A 537 -21.44 -30.77 21.76
N ALA A 538 -21.76 -31.81 22.51
CA ALA A 538 -21.82 -31.77 23.97
C ALA A 538 -21.31 -33.07 24.60
N SER A 539 -20.66 -32.95 25.76
CA SER A 539 -20.26 -34.04 26.64
C SER A 539 -20.62 -33.66 28.08
N GLN A 540 -20.32 -34.54 29.05
CA GLN A 540 -20.62 -34.28 30.47
C GLN A 540 -19.97 -33.00 31.01
N LYS A 541 -18.81 -32.58 30.48
CA LYS A 541 -18.06 -31.41 30.99
C LYS A 541 -17.80 -30.33 29.95
N VAL A 542 -18.26 -30.50 28.70
CA VAL A 542 -18.01 -29.53 27.63
C VAL A 542 -19.22 -29.38 26.72
N VAL A 543 -19.57 -28.14 26.36
CA VAL A 543 -20.57 -27.83 25.33
C VAL A 543 -19.93 -26.94 24.27
N ARG A 544 -20.17 -27.23 22.99
CA ARG A 544 -19.66 -26.48 21.84
C ARG A 544 -20.81 -25.87 21.05
N PHE A 545 -20.64 -24.63 20.60
CA PHE A 545 -21.63 -23.91 19.81
C PHE A 545 -21.15 -23.62 18.37
N SER A 546 -19.84 -23.52 18.16
CA SER A 546 -19.21 -23.32 16.85
C SER A 546 -17.81 -23.94 16.85
N SER A 547 -17.05 -23.78 15.76
CA SER A 547 -15.59 -24.09 15.75
C SER A 547 -14.79 -23.15 16.66
N THR A 548 -15.38 -22.04 17.12
CA THR A 548 -14.70 -20.94 17.80
C THR A 548 -15.13 -20.69 19.25
N LEU A 549 -16.20 -21.34 19.73
CA LEU A 549 -16.68 -21.19 21.12
C LEU A 549 -17.07 -22.54 21.76
N ALA A 550 -16.47 -22.81 22.92
CA ALA A 550 -16.82 -23.89 23.81
C ALA A 550 -16.98 -23.38 25.26
N LEU A 551 -17.83 -24.06 26.03
CA LEU A 551 -17.92 -23.93 27.47
C LEU A 551 -17.36 -25.20 28.09
N ARG A 552 -16.56 -25.08 29.14
CA ARG A 552 -16.00 -26.20 29.89
C ARG A 552 -16.32 -26.02 31.36
N GLU A 553 -16.87 -27.06 31.96
CA GLU A 553 -17.11 -27.08 33.40
C GLU A 553 -15.80 -27.21 34.17
N ASP A 554 -15.52 -26.24 35.04
CA ASP A 554 -14.33 -26.22 35.89
C ASP A 554 -14.60 -25.43 37.19
N GLU A 555 -14.26 -26.02 38.33
CA GLU A 555 -14.44 -25.39 39.65
C GLU A 555 -13.55 -24.15 39.84
N SER A 556 -12.44 -24.06 39.10
CA SER A 556 -11.54 -22.90 39.09
C SER A 556 -12.06 -21.71 38.28
N ALA A 557 -13.22 -21.83 37.62
CA ALA A 557 -13.78 -20.77 36.82
C ALA A 557 -13.96 -19.46 37.64
N PRO A 558 -13.55 -18.30 37.07
CA PRO A 558 -13.60 -17.02 37.77
C PRO A 558 -15.05 -16.59 38.04
N VAL A 559 -15.27 -15.92 39.17
CA VAL A 559 -16.61 -15.39 39.57
C VAL A 559 -17.00 -14.16 38.73
N SER A 560 -16.01 -13.46 38.20
CA SER A 560 -16.18 -12.44 37.15
C SER A 560 -14.87 -12.31 36.37
N CYS A 561 -14.94 -12.19 35.05
CA CYS A 561 -13.76 -12.02 34.21
C CYS A 561 -13.69 -10.57 33.68
N GLY A 562 -12.88 -9.73 34.32
CA GLY A 562 -12.52 -8.41 33.78
C GLY A 562 -11.47 -8.59 32.69
N GLY A 563 -11.86 -8.44 31.41
CA GLY A 563 -10.93 -8.49 30.28
C GLY A 563 -11.38 -9.36 29.10
N VAL A 564 -12.43 -10.16 29.26
CA VAL A 564 -13.04 -10.93 28.16
C VAL A 564 -14.47 -10.43 27.94
N LYS A 565 -14.72 -9.87 26.76
CA LYS A 565 -16.05 -9.45 26.31
C LYS A 565 -16.41 -10.20 25.04
N LEU A 566 -17.56 -10.86 25.05
CA LEU A 566 -18.09 -11.64 23.94
C LEU A 566 -19.03 -10.78 23.10
N PHE A 567 -18.98 -10.95 21.78
CA PHE A 567 -19.89 -10.27 20.86
C PHE A 567 -20.79 -11.30 20.20
N VAL A 568 -22.10 -11.13 20.32
CA VAL A 568 -23.10 -12.07 19.82
C VAL A 568 -24.08 -11.35 18.90
N ASN A 569 -24.05 -11.71 17.61
CA ASN A 569 -25.00 -11.24 16.63
C ASN A 569 -26.30 -12.06 16.72
N VAL A 570 -27.44 -11.38 16.86
CA VAL A 570 -28.77 -11.99 16.88
C VAL A 570 -29.63 -11.44 15.75
N SER A 571 -30.59 -12.26 15.29
CA SER A 571 -31.49 -11.88 14.20
C SER A 571 -32.52 -10.81 14.57
N ASP A 572 -32.82 -10.64 15.86
CA ASP A 572 -33.70 -9.62 16.41
C ASP A 572 -33.34 -9.38 17.89
N VAL A 573 -32.86 -8.17 18.20
CA VAL A 573 -32.48 -7.78 19.57
C VAL A 573 -33.71 -7.76 20.48
N SER A 574 -34.87 -7.37 19.97
CA SER A 574 -36.11 -7.23 20.74
C SER A 574 -36.59 -8.60 21.24
N SER A 575 -36.66 -9.59 20.35
CA SER A 575 -36.98 -10.97 20.71
C SER A 575 -35.95 -11.59 21.67
N CYS A 576 -34.66 -11.24 21.53
CA CYS A 576 -33.62 -11.71 22.46
C CYS A 576 -33.81 -11.09 23.85
N LEU A 577 -34.09 -9.79 23.92
CA LEU A 577 -34.33 -9.08 25.16
C LEU A 577 -35.54 -9.64 25.92
N GLU A 578 -36.63 -10.00 25.23
CA GLU A 578 -37.78 -10.64 25.85
C GLU A 578 -37.42 -11.97 26.52
N ARG A 579 -36.57 -12.78 25.86
CA ARG A 579 -36.10 -14.05 26.44
C ARG A 579 -35.25 -13.82 27.69
N LEU A 580 -34.34 -12.85 27.65
CA LEU A 580 -33.48 -12.49 28.78
C LEU A 580 -34.27 -11.89 29.94
N THR A 581 -35.25 -11.05 29.64
CA THR A 581 -36.15 -10.45 30.65
C THR A 581 -36.96 -11.53 31.36
N LYS A 582 -37.55 -12.49 30.61
CA LYS A 582 -38.27 -13.64 31.20
C LYS A 582 -37.37 -14.53 32.06
N ALA A 583 -36.08 -14.56 31.76
CA ALA A 583 -35.08 -15.32 32.52
C ALA A 583 -34.51 -14.54 33.71
N GLY A 584 -34.89 -13.27 33.92
CA GLY A 584 -34.39 -12.43 35.01
C GLY A 584 -32.93 -12.00 34.86
N VAL A 585 -32.39 -11.97 33.64
CA VAL A 585 -31.02 -11.52 33.36
C VAL A 585 -30.97 -9.99 33.30
N GLU A 586 -30.03 -9.37 34.00
CA GLU A 586 -29.76 -7.93 33.93
C GLU A 586 -29.05 -7.56 32.61
N PHE A 587 -29.44 -6.42 32.04
CA PHE A 587 -28.86 -5.88 30.81
C PHE A 587 -28.85 -4.34 30.84
N SER A 588 -27.98 -3.75 30.02
CA SER A 588 -27.93 -2.30 29.81
C SER A 588 -29.10 -1.82 28.95
N GLU A 589 -29.34 -0.50 28.95
CA GLU A 589 -30.23 0.10 27.97
C GLU A 589 -29.78 -0.21 26.53
N ILE A 590 -30.75 -0.31 25.61
CA ILE A 590 -30.45 -0.51 24.20
C ILE A 590 -29.81 0.76 23.64
N LEU A 591 -28.59 0.62 23.14
CA LEU A 591 -27.88 1.63 22.39
C LEU A 591 -28.19 1.46 20.90
N VAL A 592 -28.62 2.53 20.25
CA VAL A 592 -28.79 2.58 18.80
C VAL A 592 -27.64 3.38 18.21
N ARG A 593 -26.82 2.75 17.36
CA ARG A 593 -25.68 3.37 16.67
C ARG A 593 -25.77 3.02 15.19
N GLY A 594 -26.20 3.99 14.37
CA GLY A 594 -26.48 3.77 12.95
C GLY A 594 -27.56 2.69 12.77
N ASN A 595 -27.27 1.67 11.95
CA ASN A 595 -28.16 0.53 11.71
C ASN A 595 -27.99 -0.63 12.72
N THR A 596 -27.22 -0.41 13.79
CA THR A 596 -26.97 -1.42 14.82
C THR A 596 -27.71 -1.07 16.10
N ARG A 597 -28.47 -2.03 16.63
CA ARG A 597 -29.04 -1.99 17.98
C ARG A 597 -28.22 -2.95 18.84
N SER A 598 -27.71 -2.50 19.97
CA SER A 598 -26.98 -3.38 20.89
C SER A 598 -27.30 -3.11 22.35
N PHE A 599 -27.09 -4.12 23.19
CA PHE A 599 -27.12 -4.00 24.65
C PHE A 599 -26.06 -4.92 25.24
N GLU A 600 -25.66 -4.64 26.46
CA GLU A 600 -24.73 -5.48 27.22
C GLU A 600 -25.46 -6.29 28.28
N CYS A 601 -25.07 -7.54 28.47
CA CYS A 601 -25.50 -8.37 29.59
C CYS A 601 -24.32 -9.20 30.11
N ARG A 602 -24.54 -9.98 31.18
CA ARG A 602 -23.57 -10.94 31.67
C ARG A 602 -24.12 -12.35 31.59
N ASP A 603 -23.23 -13.29 31.29
CA ASP A 603 -23.56 -14.71 31.40
C ASP A 603 -23.56 -15.16 32.88
N PRO A 604 -24.04 -16.38 33.19
CA PRO A 604 -24.05 -16.91 34.56
C PRO A 604 -22.67 -17.02 35.22
N ALA A 605 -21.59 -17.09 34.43
CA ALA A 605 -20.20 -17.09 34.91
C ALA A 605 -19.58 -15.67 35.01
N GLY A 606 -20.36 -14.63 34.72
CA GLY A 606 -19.96 -13.22 34.86
C GLY A 606 -19.19 -12.65 33.66
N TYR A 607 -19.09 -13.37 32.53
CA TYR A 607 -18.52 -12.85 31.29
C TYR A 607 -19.40 -11.76 30.71
N ALA A 608 -18.79 -10.64 30.30
CA ALA A 608 -19.51 -9.57 29.63
C ALA A 608 -19.86 -9.98 28.20
N ILE A 609 -21.11 -9.74 27.79
CA ILE A 609 -21.60 -10.06 26.46
C ILE A 609 -22.27 -8.81 25.89
N GLU A 610 -21.82 -8.39 24.71
CA GLU A 610 -22.56 -7.44 23.88
C GLU A 610 -23.37 -8.19 22.84
N VAL A 611 -24.70 -8.07 22.96
CA VAL A 611 -25.66 -8.63 22.02
C VAL A 611 -26.04 -7.52 21.06
N PHE A 612 -25.96 -7.80 19.76
CA PHE A 612 -26.29 -6.80 18.74
C PHE A 612 -27.08 -7.40 17.58
N GLU A 613 -27.91 -6.56 16.98
CA GLU A 613 -28.67 -6.81 15.74
C GLU A 613 -28.28 -5.73 14.74
N ARG A 614 -28.03 -6.15 13.49
CA ARG A 614 -27.84 -5.22 12.36
C ARG A 614 -29.08 -5.24 11.49
N SER A 615 -29.80 -4.13 11.43
CA SER A 615 -30.97 -3.99 10.58
C SER A 615 -30.55 -4.00 9.11
N LYS A 616 -31.13 -4.92 8.31
CA LYS A 616 -31.01 -4.89 6.85
C LYS A 616 -31.98 -3.83 6.30
N THR A 617 -31.63 -2.56 6.37
CA THR A 617 -32.39 -1.52 5.66
C THR A 617 -32.07 -1.62 4.17
N HIS A 618 -32.90 -2.35 3.42
CA HIS A 618 -33.14 -2.00 2.02
C HIS A 618 -33.81 -0.62 2.03
N ALA A 619 -33.22 0.34 1.32
CA ALA A 619 -33.83 1.62 1.06
C ALA A 619 -35.20 1.40 0.37
N MET A 620 -36.28 1.67 1.09
CA MET A 620 -37.57 2.00 0.50
C MET A 620 -38.00 3.35 1.06
N ASN A 621 -38.23 4.25 0.10
CA ASN A 621 -38.76 5.62 0.13
C ASN A 621 -37.74 6.75 0.19
#